data_AF-A0A2V7DTW1-F1
#
_entry.id   AF-A0A2V7DTW1-F1
#
_cell.length_a   1.000
_cell.length_b   1.000
_cell.length_c   1.000
_cell.angle_alpha   90.00
_cell.angle_beta   90.00
_cell.angle_gamma   90.00
#
_symmetry.space_group_name_H-M   'P 1'
#
loop_
_entity.id
_entity.type
_entity.pdbx_description
1 polymer ?
#
loop_
_entity_poly.entity_id
_entity_poly.type
_entity_poly.pdbx_seq_one_letter_code
_entity_poly.pdbx_strand_id
1 'polypeptide(L)'
;MREHLIACVVAAGLDAQNVRAEAKALVEATTALRKEARQHRDAAAVARAESEASRQRREDDAKPSEKTILQHVALVLADAGRVCARCFAHDDGVTPDDVTQQLQVIAATISIMVDHGTCRVCGRQDNVFAFGDGQSAPRRSPERA
;
A
#
# COMPACT_ATOMS: atom_id res chain seq x y z
N MET A 1 31.36 12.05 -77.33
CA MET A 1 29.95 11.79 -76.94
C MET A 1 29.74 10.37 -76.41
N ARG A 2 30.13 9.30 -77.13
CA ARG A 2 29.98 7.90 -76.68
C ARG A 2 30.64 7.58 -75.33
N GLU A 3 31.88 8.00 -75.12
CA GLU A 3 32.63 7.76 -73.87
C GLU A 3 31.97 8.43 -72.66
N HIS A 4 31.44 9.63 -72.85
CA HIS A 4 30.70 10.35 -71.81
C HIS A 4 29.42 9.60 -71.39
N LEU A 5 28.66 9.08 -72.35
CA LEU A 5 27.46 8.28 -72.06
C LEU A 5 27.81 7.00 -71.29
N ILE A 6 28.93 6.35 -71.62
CA ILE A 6 29.41 5.18 -70.89
C ILE A 6 29.78 5.57 -69.44
N ALA A 7 30.51 6.67 -69.25
CA ALA A 7 30.87 7.15 -67.93
C ALA A 7 29.64 7.49 -67.06
N CYS A 8 28.62 8.14 -67.64
CA CYS A 8 27.38 8.45 -66.92
C CYS A 8 26.61 7.20 -66.48
N VAL A 9 26.53 6.17 -67.34
CA VAL A 9 25.85 4.92 -67.00
C VAL A 9 26.62 4.15 -65.92
N VAL A 10 27.96 4.15 -65.98
CA VAL A 10 28.80 3.53 -64.95
C VAL A 10 28.66 4.26 -63.61
N ALA A 11 28.71 5.60 -63.62
CA ALA A 11 28.53 6.42 -62.42
C ALA A 11 27.16 6.17 -61.78
N ALA A 12 26.08 6.23 -62.56
CA ALA A 12 24.73 5.94 -62.06
C ALA A 12 24.60 4.50 -61.52
N GLY A 13 25.28 3.53 -62.14
CA GLY A 13 25.31 2.14 -61.69
C GLY A 13 26.04 1.98 -60.35
N LEU A 14 27.15 2.69 -60.15
CA LEU A 14 27.90 2.70 -58.89
C LEU A 14 27.12 3.41 -57.79
N ASP A 15 26.50 4.55 -58.09
CA ASP A 15 25.64 5.27 -57.14
C ASP A 15 24.46 4.41 -56.70
N ALA A 16 23.80 3.71 -57.63
CA ALA A 16 22.72 2.79 -57.31
C ALA A 16 23.18 1.61 -56.43
N GLN A 17 24.40 1.10 -56.63
CA GLN A 17 24.98 0.07 -55.77
C GLN A 17 25.30 0.61 -54.38
N ASN A 18 25.86 1.82 -54.30
CA ASN A 18 26.18 2.46 -53.03
C ASN A 18 24.91 2.73 -52.21
N VAL A 19 23.87 3.30 -52.82
CA VAL A 19 22.59 3.53 -52.15
C VAL A 19 21.96 2.22 -51.66
N ARG A 20 22.07 1.12 -52.41
CA ARG A 20 21.59 -0.19 -51.95
C ARG A 20 22.38 -0.73 -50.77
N ALA A 21 23.70 -0.55 -50.76
CA ALA A 21 24.55 -0.95 -49.65
C ALA A 21 24.24 -0.13 -48.38
N GLU A 22 24.11 1.18 -48.52
CA GLU A 22 23.72 2.08 -47.42
C GLU A 22 22.33 1.77 -46.88
N ALA A 23 21.35 1.53 -47.76
CA ALA A 23 20.00 1.15 -47.35
C ALA A 23 20.01 -0.17 -46.56
N LYS A 24 20.82 -1.16 -46.97
CA LYS A 24 20.96 -2.42 -46.25
C LYS A 24 21.59 -2.21 -44.88
N ALA A 25 22.68 -1.45 -44.80
CA ALA A 25 23.33 -1.12 -43.53
C ALA A 25 22.39 -0.37 -42.58
N LEU A 26 21.56 0.54 -43.10
CA LEU A 26 20.57 1.27 -42.31
C LEU A 26 19.47 0.35 -41.77
N VAL A 27 18.98 -0.60 -42.57
CA VAL A 27 18.02 -1.60 -42.12
C VAL A 27 18.62 -2.45 -41.00
N GLU A 28 19.86 -2.93 -41.15
CA GLU A 28 20.54 -3.72 -40.13
C GLU A 28 20.72 -2.91 -38.83
N ALA A 29 21.21 -1.67 -38.91
CA ALA A 29 21.37 -0.78 -37.76
C ALA A 29 20.03 -0.51 -37.04
N THR A 30 18.96 -0.22 -37.79
CA THR A 30 17.64 0.03 -37.18
C THR A 30 17.05 -1.22 -36.53
N THR A 31 17.31 -2.42 -37.06
CA THR A 31 16.90 -3.67 -36.42
C THR A 31 17.64 -3.93 -35.11
N ALA A 32 18.95 -3.64 -35.06
CA ALA A 32 19.75 -3.74 -33.84
C ALA A 32 19.24 -2.76 -32.77
N LEU A 33 19.06 -1.48 -33.12
CA LEU A 33 18.52 -0.47 -32.20
C LEU A 33 17.12 -0.85 -31.67
N ARG A 34 16.25 -1.40 -32.50
CA ARG A 34 14.93 -1.89 -32.05
C ARG A 34 15.02 -3.06 -31.10
N LYS A 35 16.06 -3.90 -31.21
CA LYS A 35 16.30 -5.01 -30.28
C LYS A 35 16.79 -4.48 -28.93
N GLU A 36 17.76 -3.58 -28.93
CA GLU A 36 18.28 -2.92 -27.72
C GLU A 36 17.16 -2.16 -27.00
N ALA A 37 16.36 -1.37 -27.72
CA ALA A 37 15.24 -0.64 -27.15
C ALA A 37 14.15 -1.55 -26.54
N ARG A 38 14.02 -2.80 -26.99
CA ARG A 38 13.15 -3.78 -26.32
C ARG A 38 13.79 -4.28 -25.03
N GLN A 39 15.06 -4.69 -25.09
CA GLN A 39 15.80 -5.17 -23.92
C GLN A 39 15.82 -4.13 -22.78
N HIS A 40 16.02 -2.85 -23.10
CA HIS A 40 15.97 -1.79 -22.10
C HIS A 40 14.57 -1.60 -21.49
N ARG A 41 13.51 -1.74 -22.30
CA ARG A 41 12.12 -1.66 -21.79
C ARG A 41 11.79 -2.84 -20.89
N ASP A 42 12.22 -4.03 -21.25
CA ASP A 42 12.00 -5.25 -20.46
C ASP A 42 12.77 -5.16 -19.13
N ALA A 43 14.03 -4.72 -19.15
CA ALA A 43 14.82 -4.47 -17.95
C ALA A 43 14.17 -3.40 -17.03
N ALA A 44 13.67 -2.31 -17.62
CA ALA A 44 12.96 -1.27 -16.87
C ALA A 44 11.59 -1.75 -16.32
N ALA A 45 10.94 -2.72 -16.96
CA ALA A 45 9.73 -3.35 -16.44
C ALA A 45 10.06 -4.22 -15.22
N VAL A 46 11.11 -5.04 -15.29
CA VAL A 46 11.57 -5.87 -14.16
C VAL A 46 11.97 -4.99 -12.97
N ALA A 47 12.79 -3.97 -13.19
CA ALA A 47 13.22 -3.07 -12.11
C ALA A 47 12.03 -2.37 -11.41
N ARG A 48 10.99 -1.99 -12.17
CA ARG A 48 9.76 -1.44 -11.61
C ARG A 48 9.00 -2.46 -10.78
N ALA A 49 8.84 -3.68 -11.29
CA ALA A 49 8.17 -4.76 -10.56
C ALA A 49 8.91 -5.11 -9.24
N GLU A 50 10.23 -5.16 -9.26
CA GLU A 50 11.05 -5.41 -8.06
C GLU A 50 10.96 -4.27 -7.05
N SER A 51 10.98 -3.03 -7.51
CA SER A 51 10.81 -1.86 -6.65
C SER A 51 9.42 -1.84 -6.01
N GLU A 52 8.37 -2.18 -6.77
CA GLU A 52 7.00 -2.23 -6.26
C GLU A 52 6.82 -3.36 -5.25
N ALA A 53 7.34 -4.55 -5.54
CA ALA A 53 7.34 -5.67 -4.60
C ALA A 53 8.10 -5.33 -3.31
N SER A 54 9.21 -4.59 -3.40
CA SER A 54 9.96 -4.13 -2.23
C SER A 54 9.19 -3.09 -1.41
N ARG A 55 8.45 -2.19 -2.07
CA ARG A 55 7.58 -1.23 -1.38
C ARG A 55 6.44 -1.95 -0.67
N GLN A 56 5.79 -2.90 -1.35
CA GLN A 56 4.71 -3.70 -0.78
C GLN A 56 5.16 -4.42 0.51
N ARG A 57 6.33 -5.06 0.49
CA ARG A 57 6.90 -5.70 1.69
C ARG A 57 7.11 -4.73 2.84
N ARG A 58 7.62 -3.52 2.56
CA ARG A 58 7.80 -2.48 3.59
C ARG A 58 6.47 -1.99 4.15
N GLU A 59 5.45 -1.86 3.32
CA GLU A 59 4.09 -1.49 3.76
C GLU A 59 3.45 -2.61 4.60
N ASP A 60 3.68 -3.87 4.25
CA ASP A 60 3.22 -5.02 5.02
C ASP A 60 3.95 -5.14 6.36
N ASP A 61 5.26 -4.90 6.40
CA ASP A 61 6.07 -4.87 7.63
C ASP A 61 5.74 -3.67 8.53
N ALA A 62 5.35 -2.53 7.96
CA ALA A 62 4.99 -1.32 8.70
C ALA A 62 3.59 -1.39 9.32
N LYS A 63 2.72 -2.29 8.87
CA LYS A 63 1.43 -2.52 9.52
C LYS A 63 1.64 -3.36 10.77
N PRO A 64 1.32 -2.83 11.97
CA PRO A 64 1.33 -3.67 13.17
C PRO A 64 0.42 -4.87 12.92
N SER A 65 0.94 -6.06 13.18
CA SER A 65 0.14 -7.28 12.99
C SER A 65 -1.14 -7.17 13.82
N GLU A 66 -2.25 -7.68 13.31
CA GLU A 66 -3.54 -7.72 14.03
C GLU A 66 -3.35 -8.31 15.43
N LYS A 67 -2.47 -9.32 15.56
CA LYS A 67 -2.10 -9.93 16.84
C LYS A 67 -1.42 -8.97 17.82
N THR A 68 -0.58 -8.05 17.35
CA THR A 68 0.10 -7.04 18.19
C THR A 68 -0.91 -6.01 18.71
N ILE A 69 -1.85 -5.58 17.86
CA ILE A 69 -2.93 -4.66 18.25
C ILE A 69 -3.83 -5.33 19.30
N LEU A 70 -4.26 -6.57 19.04
CA LEU A 70 -5.06 -7.36 19.97
C LEU A 70 -4.37 -7.55 21.33
N GLN A 71 -3.06 -7.80 21.34
CA GLN A 71 -2.28 -7.93 22.58
C GLN A 71 -2.23 -6.62 23.37
N HIS A 72 -2.01 -5.48 22.70
CA HIS A 72 -2.00 -4.18 23.35
C HIS A 72 -3.37 -3.82 23.92
N VAL A 73 -4.45 -4.02 23.15
CA VAL A 73 -5.83 -3.87 23.63
C VAL A 73 -6.11 -4.75 24.83
N ALA A 74 -5.63 -6.00 24.81
CA ALA A 74 -5.79 -6.92 25.92
C ALA A 74 -5.02 -6.48 27.18
N LEU A 75 -3.81 -5.98 27.04
CA LEU A 75 -3.03 -5.44 28.15
C LEU A 75 -3.70 -4.22 28.78
N VAL A 76 -4.10 -3.23 27.98
CA VAL A 76 -4.72 -1.99 28.46
C VAL A 76 -6.05 -2.27 29.17
N LEU A 77 -6.91 -3.11 28.57
CA LEU A 77 -8.21 -3.43 29.17
C LEU A 77 -8.10 -4.36 30.38
N ALA A 78 -7.12 -5.27 30.43
CA ALA A 78 -6.89 -6.10 31.61
C ALA A 78 -6.41 -5.28 32.82
N ASP A 79 -5.59 -4.25 32.59
CA ASP A 79 -5.01 -3.43 33.66
C ASP A 79 -5.96 -2.32 34.13
N ALA A 80 -6.57 -1.58 33.20
CA ALA A 80 -7.41 -0.42 33.52
C ALA A 80 -8.92 -0.75 33.63
N GLY A 81 -9.37 -1.88 33.10
CA GLY A 81 -10.79 -2.26 33.04
C GLY A 81 -11.58 -1.42 32.04
N ARG A 82 -12.51 -0.58 32.51
CA ARG A 82 -13.39 0.27 31.67
C ARG A 82 -12.70 1.56 31.23
N VAL A 83 -12.34 1.66 29.95
CA VAL A 83 -11.58 2.79 29.39
C VAL A 83 -12.31 3.40 28.18
N CYS A 84 -12.30 4.72 28.02
CA CYS A 84 -12.88 5.38 26.84
C CYS A 84 -11.88 5.49 25.68
N ALA A 85 -12.39 5.62 24.44
CA ALA A 85 -11.59 5.70 23.21
C ALA A 85 -10.47 6.75 23.28
N ARG A 86 -10.73 7.89 23.94
CA ARG A 86 -9.74 8.98 24.09
C ARG A 86 -8.55 8.60 24.95
N CYS A 87 -8.78 7.87 26.04
CA CYS A 87 -7.69 7.42 26.91
C CYS A 87 -6.93 6.27 26.27
N PHE A 88 -7.62 5.46 25.48
CA PHE A 88 -7.01 4.40 24.68
C PHE A 88 -6.11 4.97 23.57
N ALA A 89 -6.55 6.05 22.92
CA ALA A 89 -5.82 6.74 21.84
C ALA A 89 -4.57 7.51 22.31
N HIS A 90 -4.42 7.78 23.62
CA HIS A 90 -3.41 8.71 24.10
C HIS A 90 -1.97 8.18 23.96
N ASP A 91 -1.78 6.88 23.85
CA ASP A 91 -0.45 6.28 23.86
C ASP A 91 0.27 6.26 22.50
N ASP A 92 -0.42 6.34 21.34
CA ASP A 92 0.22 6.03 20.04
C ASP A 92 -0.11 6.98 18.86
N GLY A 93 -0.63 8.20 19.12
CA GLY A 93 -0.89 9.17 18.03
C GLY A 93 -2.03 8.79 17.08
N VAL A 94 -2.89 7.87 17.52
CA VAL A 94 -4.09 7.41 16.81
C VAL A 94 -5.26 8.32 17.16
N THR A 95 -6.18 8.60 16.23
CA THR A 95 -7.36 9.40 16.56
C THR A 95 -8.42 8.56 17.31
N PRO A 96 -9.24 9.15 18.18
CA PRO A 96 -10.28 8.41 18.91
C PRO A 96 -11.30 7.71 17.99
N ASP A 97 -11.54 8.27 16.79
CA ASP A 97 -12.45 7.70 15.80
C ASP A 97 -11.86 6.43 15.17
N ASP A 98 -10.57 6.46 14.81
CA ASP A 98 -9.83 5.29 14.30
C ASP A 98 -9.78 4.16 15.35
N VAL A 99 -9.55 4.51 16.62
CA VAL A 99 -9.60 3.57 17.74
C VAL A 99 -10.98 2.95 17.88
N THR A 100 -12.06 3.74 17.78
CA THR A 100 -13.43 3.22 17.87
C THR A 100 -13.73 2.24 16.74
N GLN A 101 -13.31 2.55 15.52
CA GLN A 101 -13.50 1.69 14.36
C GLN A 101 -12.69 0.38 14.50
N GLN A 102 -11.44 0.45 14.91
CA GLN A 102 -10.61 -0.74 15.13
C GLN A 102 -11.13 -1.59 16.30
N LEU A 103 -11.54 -0.97 17.41
CA LEU A 103 -12.10 -1.68 18.55
C LEU A 103 -13.44 -2.35 18.22
N GLN A 104 -14.26 -1.81 17.31
CA GLN A 104 -15.47 -2.48 16.84
C GLN A 104 -15.15 -3.77 16.07
N VAL A 105 -14.14 -3.76 15.19
CA VAL A 105 -13.68 -4.95 14.47
C VAL A 105 -13.12 -5.99 15.44
N ILE A 106 -12.34 -5.53 16.42
CA ILE A 106 -11.74 -6.38 17.45
C ILE A 106 -12.80 -6.95 18.41
N ALA A 107 -13.78 -6.15 18.84
CA ALA A 107 -14.87 -6.56 19.73
C ALA A 107 -15.76 -7.65 19.11
N ALA A 108 -15.86 -7.72 17.79
CA ALA A 108 -16.53 -8.83 17.11
C ALA A 108 -15.75 -10.15 17.21
N THR A 109 -14.46 -10.10 17.53
CA THR A 109 -13.52 -11.24 17.51
C THR A 109 -13.10 -11.69 18.91
N ILE A 110 -13.11 -10.79 19.89
CA ILE A 110 -12.90 -11.06 21.32
C ILE A 110 -14.00 -10.34 22.09
N SER A 111 -14.57 -10.98 23.14
CA SER A 111 -15.69 -10.49 23.96
C SER A 111 -15.44 -9.15 24.68
N ILE A 112 -15.30 -8.08 23.90
CA ILE A 112 -15.17 -6.69 24.35
C ILE A 112 -16.56 -6.06 24.19
N MET A 113 -17.11 -5.52 25.26
CA MET A 113 -18.37 -4.79 25.22
C MET A 113 -18.11 -3.28 25.17
N VAL A 114 -18.99 -2.58 24.48
CA VAL A 114 -19.06 -1.12 24.46
C VAL A 114 -20.28 -0.70 25.29
N ASP A 115 -20.03 -0.06 26.42
CA ASP A 115 -21.08 0.47 27.30
C ASP A 115 -20.92 1.97 27.46
N HIS A 116 -22.01 2.68 27.77
CA HIS A 116 -21.89 4.06 28.23
C HIS A 116 -21.63 4.07 29.75
N GLY A 117 -20.51 4.64 30.16
CA GLY A 117 -20.08 4.58 31.55
C GLY A 117 -19.03 5.61 31.92
N THR A 118 -18.52 5.53 33.14
CA THR A 118 -17.43 6.41 33.59
C THR A 118 -16.08 5.74 33.27
N CYS A 119 -15.23 6.42 32.51
CA CYS A 119 -13.88 5.96 32.21
C CYS A 119 -13.03 5.92 33.48
N ARG A 120 -12.34 4.81 33.75
CA ARG A 120 -11.47 4.68 34.94
C ARG A 120 -10.20 5.52 34.87
N VAL A 121 -9.74 5.88 33.67
CA VAL A 121 -8.51 6.66 33.48
C VAL A 121 -8.77 8.16 33.66
N CYS A 122 -9.77 8.71 32.98
CA CYS A 122 -10.03 10.15 33.00
C CYS A 122 -11.26 10.58 33.81
N GLY A 123 -12.04 9.65 34.34
CA GLY A 123 -13.23 9.93 35.16
C GLY A 123 -14.42 10.54 34.39
N ARG A 124 -14.34 10.68 33.07
CA ARG A 124 -15.43 11.24 32.25
C ARG A 124 -16.49 10.19 31.92
N GLN A 125 -17.74 10.64 31.77
CA GLN A 125 -18.79 9.84 31.17
C GLN A 125 -18.61 9.81 29.66
N ASP A 126 -18.47 8.61 29.10
CA ASP A 126 -18.26 8.38 27.67
C ASP A 126 -18.61 6.93 27.32
N ASN A 127 -18.53 6.57 26.04
CA ASN A 127 -18.48 5.18 25.62
C ASN A 127 -17.16 4.54 26.09
N VAL A 128 -17.28 3.47 26.87
CA VAL A 128 -16.17 2.73 27.48
C VAL A 128 -16.13 1.29 26.99
N PHE A 129 -14.92 0.77 26.83
CA PHE A 129 -14.62 -0.58 26.40
C PHE A 129 -14.15 -1.41 27.60
N ALA A 130 -14.59 -2.66 27.69
CA ALA A 130 -14.13 -3.63 28.70
C ALA A 130 -14.30 -5.08 28.25
N PHE A 131 -13.54 -6.00 28.86
CA PHE A 131 -13.70 -7.44 28.68
C PHE A 131 -14.88 -8.01 29.46
N GLY A 132 -15.63 -8.92 28.84
CA GLY A 132 -16.46 -9.90 29.55
C GLY A 132 -17.96 -9.87 29.27
N ASP A 133 -18.60 -11.01 29.57
CA ASP A 133 -20.01 -11.32 29.34
C ASP A 133 -20.96 -10.50 30.22
N GLY A 134 -21.70 -9.57 29.62
CA GLY A 134 -23.10 -9.30 29.95
C GLY A 134 -23.50 -8.99 31.39
N GLN A 135 -22.62 -8.52 32.29
CA GLN A 135 -23.06 -7.95 33.57
C GLN A 135 -23.29 -6.46 33.43
N SER A 136 -24.37 -6.17 32.72
CA SER A 136 -25.20 -4.98 32.88
C SER A 136 -25.35 -4.68 34.37
N ALA A 137 -24.68 -3.64 34.87
CA ALA A 137 -24.99 -3.10 36.19
C ALA A 137 -26.48 -2.73 36.25
N PRO A 138 -27.18 -2.98 37.37
CA PRO A 138 -28.63 -2.92 37.42
C PRO A 138 -29.13 -1.52 37.07
N ARG A 139 -30.06 -1.44 36.13
CA ARG A 139 -30.88 -0.24 35.89
C ARG A 139 -31.54 0.12 37.23
N ARG A 140 -31.12 1.24 37.84
CA ARG A 140 -31.91 1.85 38.91
C ARG A 140 -33.23 2.30 38.29
N SER A 141 -34.30 1.59 38.60
CA SER A 141 -35.66 2.07 38.42
C SER A 141 -35.83 3.39 39.16
N PRO A 142 -36.50 4.39 38.59
CA PRO A 142 -36.98 5.52 39.38
C PRO A 142 -38.18 5.03 40.19
N GLU A 143 -37.97 4.80 41.50
CA GLU A 143 -39.08 4.73 42.44
C GLU A 143 -39.72 6.11 42.55
N ARG A 144 -41.03 6.14 42.27
CA ARG A 144 -41.92 7.25 42.56
C ARG A 144 -41.99 7.44 44.08
N ALA A 145 -41.79 8.67 44.53
CA ALA A 145 -42.50 9.27 45.66
C ALA A 145 -42.53 10.78 45.44
#